data_AF-A0A7S2P9K0-F1
#
_entry.id   AF-A0A7S2P9K0-F1
#
_cell.length_a   1.000
_cell.length_b   1.000
_cell.length_c   1.000
_cell.angle_alpha   90.00
_cell.angle_beta   90.00
_cell.angle_gamma   90.00
#
_symmetry.space_group_name_H-M   'P 1'
#
loop_
_entity.id
_entity.type
_entity.pdbx_description
1 polymer ?
#
loop_
_entity_poly.entity_id
_entity_poly.type
_entity_poly.pdbx_seq_one_letter_code
_entity_poly.pdbx_strand_id
1 'polypeptide(L)'
;MAAILCNGIGKLCSSTCDALGSILSLPCKACGIACDGVTQALKSPFCLYLTVAVGLNIPPVIFAGQALANGGGGCNVALQWLLINAFFCIVNMAAAVYISGKVVHDPNDDVDGGDTDAPYIEATMESNKTKQQQHQSSSSGIKKFWQGPFTTADETRVVKSMTKVGRVRDVLCYDPMVAVYIIIGIFYIIWQSMGFSRMNQAAGCGGGEEELITRALSCGFLFISLGATAFGCSVCCLR
;
A
#
# COMPACT_ATOMS: atom_id res chain seq x y z
N MET A 1 1.17 19.55 -14.58
CA MET A 1 -0.02 19.74 -13.72
C MET A 1 -0.19 18.64 -12.68
N ALA A 2 -0.05 17.35 -13.04
CA ALA A 2 -0.12 16.24 -12.08
C ALA A 2 0.83 16.39 -10.88
N ALA A 3 2.09 16.82 -11.09
CA ALA A 3 3.05 17.02 -10.01
C ALA A 3 2.64 18.11 -8.98
N ILE A 4 1.93 19.16 -9.41
CA ILE A 4 1.44 20.22 -8.51
C ILE A 4 0.27 19.70 -7.66
N LEU A 5 -0.63 18.92 -8.27
CA LEU A 5 -1.71 18.23 -7.56
C LEU A 5 -1.15 17.19 -6.57
N CYS A 6 -0.16 16.39 -6.96
CA CYS A 6 0.51 15.46 -6.06
C CYS A 6 1.18 16.16 -4.87
N ASN A 7 1.82 17.31 -5.08
CA ASN A 7 2.41 18.08 -3.97
C ASN A 7 1.34 18.69 -3.05
N GLY A 8 0.24 19.19 -3.61
CA GLY A 8 -0.88 19.73 -2.84
C GLY A 8 -1.58 18.66 -2.00
N ILE A 9 -1.93 17.54 -2.64
CA ILE A 9 -2.54 16.38 -1.99
C ILE A 9 -1.57 15.77 -0.98
N GLY A 10 -0.28 15.69 -1.30
CA GLY A 10 0.75 15.17 -0.40
C GLY A 10 0.84 15.94 0.92
N LYS A 11 0.78 17.28 0.89
CA LYS A 11 0.77 18.12 2.10
C LYS A 11 -0.50 17.98 2.92
N LEU A 12 -1.67 17.90 2.25
CA LEU A 12 -2.93 17.65 2.94
C LEU A 12 -2.91 16.26 3.60
N CYS A 13 -2.40 15.26 2.87
CA CYS A 13 -2.30 13.90 3.35
C CYS A 13 -1.32 13.77 4.49
N SER A 14 -0.13 14.39 4.47
CA SER A 14 0.80 14.30 5.59
C SER A 14 0.18 14.84 6.88
N SER A 15 -0.52 15.98 6.81
CA SER A 15 -1.20 16.55 7.99
C SER A 15 -2.35 15.67 8.47
N THR A 16 -3.14 15.09 7.56
CA THR A 16 -4.24 14.19 7.90
C THR A 16 -3.73 12.84 8.43
N CYS A 17 -2.62 12.34 7.88
CA CYS A 17 -1.94 11.10 8.29
C CYS A 17 -1.37 11.20 9.71
N ASP A 18 -0.78 12.34 10.09
CA ASP A 18 -0.29 12.56 11.45
C ASP A 18 -1.44 12.57 12.48
N ALA A 19 -2.57 13.20 12.12
CA ALA A 19 -3.77 13.20 12.95
C ALA A 19 -4.40 11.81 13.06
N LEU A 20 -4.54 11.09 11.94
CA LEU A 20 -5.07 9.73 11.91
C LEU A 20 -4.17 8.72 12.60
N GLY A 21 -2.86 8.85 12.48
CA GLY A 21 -1.91 7.99 13.18
C GLY A 21 -2.03 8.15 14.69
N SER A 22 -2.26 9.38 15.15
CA SER A 22 -2.54 9.63 16.57
C SER A 22 -3.85 8.96 17.00
N ILE A 23 -4.91 8.98 16.19
CA ILE A 23 -6.21 8.36 16.51
C ILE A 23 -6.14 6.82 16.44
N LEU A 24 -5.57 6.27 15.37
CA LEU A 24 -5.46 4.82 15.14
C LEU A 24 -4.49 4.14 16.13
N SER A 25 -3.50 4.88 16.65
CA SER A 25 -2.57 4.34 17.66
C SER A 25 -3.14 4.31 19.07
N LEU A 26 -4.26 4.99 19.36
CA LEU A 26 -4.91 4.94 20.67
C LEU A 26 -5.37 3.54 21.08
N PRO A 27 -6.16 2.80 20.26
CA PRO A 27 -6.55 1.44 20.60
C PRO A 27 -5.34 0.50 20.68
N CYS A 28 -4.33 0.68 19.82
CA CYS A 28 -3.09 -0.08 19.90
C CYS A 28 -2.32 0.14 21.22
N LYS A 29 -2.18 1.40 21.63
CA LYS A 29 -1.53 1.77 22.91
C LYS A 29 -2.32 1.20 24.09
N ALA A 30 -3.65 1.19 24.01
CA ALA A 30 -4.50 0.59 25.03
C ALA A 30 -4.36 -0.94 25.09
N CYS A 31 -4.16 -1.60 23.94
CA CYS A 31 -4.00 -3.05 23.86
C CYS A 31 -2.56 -3.55 24.05
N GLY A 32 -1.56 -2.67 24.15
CA GLY A 32 -0.14 -3.05 24.27
C GLY A 32 0.43 -3.74 23.02
N ILE A 33 -0.30 -3.71 21.90
CA ILE A 33 0.14 -4.30 20.63
C ILE A 33 1.02 -3.27 19.92
N ALA A 34 2.22 -3.69 19.50
CA ALA A 34 3.19 -2.84 18.82
C ALA A 34 2.59 -2.25 17.52
N CYS A 35 2.25 -0.96 17.55
CA CYS A 35 1.75 -0.21 16.38
C CYS A 35 2.82 0.65 15.69
N ASP A 36 4.09 0.31 15.90
CA ASP A 36 5.21 0.92 15.19
C ASP A 36 5.08 0.69 13.68
N GLY A 37 4.63 -0.50 13.26
CA GLY A 37 4.39 -0.82 11.85
C GLY A 37 3.30 0.04 11.21
N VAL A 38 2.20 0.31 11.92
CA VAL A 38 1.12 1.18 11.42
C VAL A 38 1.61 2.63 11.36
N THR A 39 2.30 3.10 12.40
CA THR A 39 2.85 4.46 12.44
C THR A 39 3.86 4.70 11.33
N GLN A 40 4.70 3.71 11.03
CA GLN A 40 5.66 3.76 9.93
C GLN A 40 4.98 3.70 8.56
N ALA A 41 3.93 2.88 8.41
CA ALA A 41 3.12 2.84 7.20
C ALA A 41 2.40 4.17 6.94
N LEU A 42 2.02 4.92 7.98
CA LEU A 42 1.41 6.25 7.85
C LEU A 42 2.40 7.36 7.46
N LYS A 43 3.71 7.14 7.62
CA LYS A 43 4.75 8.02 7.05
C LYS A 43 5.06 7.68 5.58
N SER A 44 4.48 6.61 5.05
CA SER A 44 4.71 6.16 3.68
C SER A 44 3.83 6.93 2.68
N PRO A 45 4.21 6.99 1.39
CA PRO A 45 3.36 7.52 0.33
C PRO A 45 2.05 6.75 0.15
N PHE A 46 1.89 5.58 0.78
CA PHE A 46 0.66 4.79 0.81
C PHE A 46 -0.27 5.13 1.98
N CYS A 47 0.07 6.11 2.82
CA CYS A 47 -0.78 6.48 3.95
C CYS A 47 -2.22 6.85 3.54
N LEU A 48 -2.38 7.56 2.42
CA LEU A 48 -3.71 7.93 1.90
C LEU A 48 -4.52 6.68 1.57
N TYR A 49 -3.93 5.72 0.84
CA TYR A 49 -4.57 4.44 0.53
C TYR A 49 -4.92 3.65 1.80
N LEU A 50 -3.98 3.54 2.75
CA LEU A 50 -4.20 2.84 4.01
C LEU A 50 -5.34 3.47 4.82
N THR A 51 -5.36 4.80 4.89
CA THR A 51 -6.42 5.57 5.57
C THR A 51 -7.78 5.28 4.96
N VAL A 52 -7.89 5.37 3.63
CA VAL A 52 -9.15 5.12 2.92
C VAL A 52 -9.59 3.67 3.11
N ALA A 53 -8.65 2.73 3.03
CA ALA A 53 -8.92 1.31 3.24
C ALA A 53 -9.44 1.05 4.65
N VAL A 54 -8.72 1.47 5.69
CA VAL A 54 -9.13 1.24 7.08
C VAL A 54 -10.40 2.03 7.41
N GLY A 55 -10.45 3.32 7.06
CA GLY A 55 -11.55 4.21 7.40
C GLY A 55 -12.90 3.82 6.80
N LEU A 56 -12.92 3.31 5.56
CA LEU A 56 -14.17 2.91 4.89
C LEU A 56 -14.55 1.44 5.12
N ASN A 57 -13.61 0.57 5.49
CA ASN A 57 -13.89 -0.83 5.78
C ASN A 57 -14.23 -1.10 7.26
N ILE A 58 -13.87 -0.21 8.20
CA ILE A 58 -14.26 -0.34 9.62
C ILE A 58 -15.80 -0.24 9.81
N PRO A 59 -16.52 0.76 9.27
CA PRO A 59 -17.95 0.91 9.54
C PRO A 59 -18.78 -0.31 9.12
N PRO A 60 -18.60 -0.93 7.93
CA PRO A 60 -19.31 -2.17 7.57
C PRO A 60 -19.07 -3.33 8.55
N VAL A 61 -17.87 -3.44 9.12
CA VAL A 61 -17.56 -4.46 10.15
C VAL A 61 -18.34 -4.18 11.43
N ILE A 62 -18.42 -2.91 11.84
CA ILE A 62 -19.23 -2.50 13.01
C ILE A 62 -20.71 -2.78 12.75
N PHE A 63 -21.23 -2.46 11.56
CA PHE A 63 -22.63 -2.70 11.21
C PHE A 63 -22.98 -4.20 11.23
N ALA A 64 -22.09 -5.07 10.76
CA ALA A 64 -22.26 -6.51 10.86
C ALA A 64 -22.28 -6.98 12.33
N GLY A 65 -21.41 -6.43 13.18
CA GLY A 65 -21.40 -6.71 14.62
C GLY A 65 -22.68 -6.25 15.32
N GLN A 66 -23.20 -5.07 14.98
CA GLN A 66 -24.47 -4.55 15.49
C GLN A 66 -25.65 -5.43 15.06
N ALA A 67 -25.69 -5.86 13.80
CA ALA A 67 -26.71 -6.77 13.30
C ALA A 67 -26.69 -8.13 14.04
N LEU A 68 -25.49 -8.64 14.37
CA LEU A 68 -25.35 -9.86 15.16
C LEU A 68 -25.80 -9.67 16.61
N ALA A 69 -25.43 -8.56 17.25
CA ALA A 69 -25.75 -8.27 18.64
C ALA A 69 -27.25 -8.05 18.88
N ASN A 70 -27.96 -7.50 17.89
CA ASN A 70 -29.40 -7.24 17.97
C ASN A 70 -30.27 -8.50 17.73
N GLY A 71 -29.68 -9.69 17.67
CA GLY A 71 -30.43 -10.95 17.54
C GLY A 71 -30.96 -11.21 16.12
N GLY A 72 -30.43 -10.51 15.12
CA GLY A 72 -30.62 -10.85 13.70
C GLY A 72 -32.05 -10.80 13.18
N GLY A 73 -32.92 -9.93 13.71
CA GLY A 73 -34.14 -9.38 13.07
C GLY A 73 -35.13 -10.35 12.37
N GLY A 74 -34.94 -11.66 12.45
CA GLY A 74 -35.58 -12.65 11.57
C GLY A 74 -35.00 -12.74 10.14
N CYS A 75 -34.15 -11.81 9.70
CA CYS A 75 -33.68 -11.74 8.31
C CYS A 75 -32.29 -12.35 8.10
N ASN A 76 -32.21 -13.68 8.13
CA ASN A 76 -30.94 -14.42 7.93
C ASN A 76 -30.22 -14.03 6.63
N VAL A 77 -30.98 -13.66 5.59
CA VAL A 77 -30.46 -13.28 4.28
C VAL A 77 -29.65 -11.98 4.32
N ALA A 78 -30.11 -10.99 5.09
CA ALA A 78 -29.44 -9.70 5.29
C ALA A 78 -28.20 -9.87 6.17
N LEU A 79 -28.35 -10.58 7.28
CA LEU A 79 -27.25 -10.87 8.21
C LEU A 79 -26.10 -11.63 7.53
N GLN A 80 -26.42 -12.67 6.75
CA GLN A 80 -25.41 -13.43 6.01
C GLN A 80 -24.68 -12.54 5.00
N TRP A 81 -25.39 -11.62 4.35
CA TRP A 81 -24.75 -10.67 3.42
C TRP A 81 -23.77 -9.73 4.15
N LEU A 82 -24.20 -9.16 5.27
CA LEU A 82 -23.37 -8.27 6.11
C LEU A 82 -22.14 -8.98 6.67
N LEU A 83 -22.27 -10.24 7.12
CA LEU A 83 -21.15 -11.02 7.66
C LEU A 83 -20.08 -11.30 6.60
N ILE A 84 -20.49 -11.73 5.40
CA ILE A 84 -19.55 -11.96 4.30
C ILE A 84 -18.93 -10.62 3.85
N ASN A 85 -19.72 -9.55 3.82
CA ASN A 85 -19.20 -8.21 3.52
C ASN A 85 -18.14 -7.77 4.55
N ALA A 86 -18.39 -7.98 5.84
CA ALA A 86 -17.43 -7.69 6.91
C ALA A 86 -16.15 -8.52 6.77
N PHE A 87 -16.26 -9.79 6.39
CA PHE A 87 -15.09 -10.63 6.09
C PHE A 87 -14.24 -10.03 4.96
N PHE A 88 -14.84 -9.65 3.83
CA PHE A 88 -14.11 -8.99 2.75
C PHE A 88 -13.50 -7.65 3.20
N CYS A 89 -14.20 -6.88 4.03
CA CYS A 89 -13.67 -5.63 4.58
C CYS A 89 -12.41 -5.87 5.42
N ILE A 90 -12.38 -6.92 6.25
CA ILE A 90 -11.18 -7.32 7.01
C ILE A 90 -10.05 -7.72 6.08
N VAL A 91 -10.33 -8.52 5.05
CA VAL A 91 -9.31 -8.92 4.06
C VAL A 91 -8.76 -7.72 3.31
N ASN A 92 -9.60 -6.74 2.93
CA ASN A 92 -9.17 -5.50 2.30
C ASN A 92 -8.26 -4.67 3.20
N MET A 93 -8.60 -4.54 4.50
CA MET A 93 -7.75 -3.86 5.46
C MET A 93 -6.40 -4.57 5.62
N ALA A 94 -6.39 -5.90 5.77
CA ALA A 94 -5.18 -6.70 5.89
C ALA A 94 -4.29 -6.57 4.64
N ALA A 95 -4.88 -6.63 3.45
CA ALA A 95 -4.16 -6.45 2.19
C ALA A 95 -3.58 -5.03 2.06
N ALA A 96 -4.32 -4.00 2.48
CA ALA A 96 -3.81 -2.64 2.47
C ALA A 96 -2.61 -2.45 3.40
N VAL A 97 -2.64 -3.06 4.59
CA VAL A 97 -1.50 -3.10 5.52
C VAL A 97 -0.33 -3.87 4.90
N TYR A 98 -0.58 -5.03 4.30
CA TYR A 98 0.44 -5.87 3.65
C TYR A 98 1.17 -5.12 2.53
N ILE A 99 0.42 -4.52 1.60
CA ILE A 99 0.99 -3.77 0.47
C ILE A 99 1.79 -2.57 0.99
N SER A 100 1.25 -1.84 1.98
CA SER A 100 1.94 -0.69 2.57
C SER A 100 3.25 -1.10 3.25
N GLY A 101 3.24 -2.18 4.04
CA GLY A 101 4.43 -2.70 4.72
C GLY A 101 5.50 -3.18 3.74
N LYS A 102 5.10 -3.92 2.71
CA LYS A 102 6.04 -4.49 1.72
C LYS A 102 6.70 -3.43 0.83
N VAL A 103 6.01 -2.33 0.56
CA VAL A 103 6.60 -1.21 -0.18
C VAL A 103 7.57 -0.39 0.67
N VAL A 104 7.33 -0.29 1.98
CA VAL A 104 8.18 0.49 2.90
C VAL A 104 9.48 -0.24 3.25
N HIS A 105 9.45 -1.56 3.40
CA HIS A 105 10.62 -2.31 3.85
C HIS A 105 11.60 -2.55 2.70
N ASP A 106 12.73 -1.85 2.64
CA ASP A 106 13.81 -2.13 1.68
C ASP A 106 14.65 -3.32 2.20
N PRO A 107 14.72 -4.48 1.51
CA PRO A 107 15.55 -5.60 1.96
C PRO A 107 17.05 -5.27 1.96
N ASN A 108 17.45 -4.16 1.33
CA ASN A 108 18.85 -3.71 1.37
C ASN A 108 19.21 -2.98 2.67
N ASP A 109 18.22 -2.54 3.47
CA ASP A 109 18.48 -1.91 4.78
C ASP A 109 18.86 -2.97 5.84
N ASP A 110 18.65 -4.26 5.56
CA ASP A 110 19.01 -5.37 6.45
C ASP A 110 20.45 -5.87 6.24
N VAL A 111 21.22 -5.27 5.33
CA VAL A 111 22.57 -5.76 4.93
C VAL A 111 23.73 -5.10 5.69
N ASP A 112 23.50 -4.00 6.43
CA ASP A 112 24.60 -3.25 7.09
C ASP A 112 24.79 -3.57 8.58
N GLY A 113 24.44 -4.80 8.99
CA GLY A 113 24.32 -5.20 10.38
C GLY A 113 24.94 -6.54 10.75
N GLY A 114 26.08 -6.91 10.16
CA GLY A 114 26.91 -7.99 10.67
C GLY A 114 27.64 -8.77 9.59
N ASP A 115 28.96 -8.66 9.58
CA ASP A 115 29.90 -9.61 8.99
C ASP A 115 29.48 -11.05 9.32
N THR A 116 28.71 -11.67 8.42
CA THR A 116 28.62 -13.11 8.34
C THR A 116 28.65 -13.44 6.86
N ASP A 117 29.86 -13.65 6.36
CA ASP A 117 30.14 -14.21 5.05
C ASP A 117 29.35 -15.51 4.86
N ALA A 118 28.18 -15.42 4.24
CA ALA A 118 27.58 -16.55 3.57
C ALA A 118 28.25 -16.64 2.18
N PRO A 119 28.88 -17.76 1.81
CA PRO A 119 29.59 -17.89 0.55
C PRO A 119 28.55 -17.93 -0.57
N TYR A 120 28.33 -16.79 -1.21
CA TYR A 120 27.68 -16.76 -2.51
C TYR A 120 28.66 -17.43 -3.48
N ILE A 121 28.38 -18.68 -3.87
CA ILE A 121 29.07 -19.33 -4.99
C ILE A 121 28.57 -18.62 -6.25
N GLU A 122 29.28 -17.56 -6.60
CA GLU A 122 29.19 -16.95 -7.91
C GLU A 122 29.70 -17.99 -8.92
N ALA A 123 28.80 -18.58 -9.70
CA ALA A 123 29.17 -19.36 -10.87
C ALA A 123 29.64 -18.40 -11.96
N THR A 124 30.83 -17.84 -11.79
CA THR A 124 31.50 -17.02 -12.81
C THR A 124 31.98 -17.96 -13.91
N MET A 125 31.33 -17.91 -15.07
CA MET A 125 31.94 -18.44 -16.29
C MET A 125 33.09 -17.49 -16.69
N GLU A 126 34.31 -17.87 -16.34
CA GLU A 126 35.55 -17.27 -16.87
C GLU A 126 35.59 -17.44 -18.39
N SER A 127 35.18 -16.39 -19.12
CA SER A 127 35.57 -16.23 -20.52
C SER A 127 36.98 -15.65 -20.58
N ASN A 128 37.96 -16.55 -20.60
CA ASN A 128 39.36 -16.28 -20.95
C ASN A 128 39.49 -15.43 -22.23
N LYS A 129 39.93 -14.17 -22.10
CA LYS A 129 40.69 -13.48 -23.17
C LYS A 129 41.79 -12.59 -22.60
N THR A 130 42.98 -13.19 -22.59
CA THR A 130 44.23 -12.66 -23.16
C THR A 130 44.78 -11.33 -22.63
N LYS A 131 45.83 -11.50 -21.81
CA LYS A 131 46.95 -10.60 -21.52
C LYS A 131 47.23 -9.54 -22.60
N GLN A 132 47.35 -8.28 -22.18
CA GLN A 132 48.41 -7.40 -22.63
C GLN A 132 48.89 -6.51 -21.48
N GLN A 133 50.09 -6.83 -20.99
CA GLN A 133 50.94 -5.94 -20.21
C GLN A 133 51.43 -4.83 -21.14
N GLN A 134 51.33 -3.57 -20.73
CA GLN A 134 52.37 -2.60 -21.08
C GLN A 134 52.53 -1.52 -20.01
N HIS A 135 53.71 -1.57 -19.42
CA HIS A 135 54.44 -0.48 -18.76
C HIS A 135 54.34 0.86 -19.49
N GLN A 136 54.39 1.94 -18.71
CA GLN A 136 54.93 3.31 -18.97
C GLN A 136 53.96 4.35 -18.44
N SER A 137 54.33 5.49 -17.86
CA SER A 137 55.57 6.03 -17.32
C SER A 137 55.14 7.32 -16.62
N SER A 138 55.87 7.69 -15.58
CA SER A 138 55.82 9.01 -14.95
C SER A 138 55.92 10.13 -16.00
N SER A 139 55.00 11.09 -15.96
CA SER A 139 55.11 12.38 -16.65
C SER A 139 54.17 13.41 -16.03
N SER A 140 54.71 14.14 -15.07
CA SER A 140 54.25 15.44 -14.60
C SER A 140 54.08 16.41 -15.78
N GLY A 141 52.90 17.00 -15.97
CA GLY A 141 52.70 17.93 -17.08
C GLY A 141 51.28 18.49 -17.21
N ILE A 142 50.97 19.48 -16.39
CA ILE A 142 50.16 20.69 -16.72
C ILE A 142 49.12 20.50 -17.84
N LYS A 143 47.89 20.12 -17.46
CA LYS A 143 46.65 20.50 -18.16
C LYS A 143 45.53 20.78 -17.16
N LYS A 144 45.73 21.79 -16.30
CA LYS A 144 44.66 22.49 -15.59
C LYS A 144 44.25 23.70 -16.43
N PHE A 145 43.25 23.59 -17.30
CA PHE A 145 42.60 24.81 -17.81
C PHE A 145 41.19 24.70 -18.41
N TRP A 146 40.53 23.53 -18.45
CA TRP A 146 39.13 23.46 -18.92
C TRP A 146 38.29 22.42 -18.16
N GLN A 147 38.13 22.62 -16.86
CA GLN A 147 37.06 22.00 -16.07
C GLN A 147 36.29 23.13 -15.40
N GLY A 148 35.23 23.58 -16.07
CA GLY A 148 34.23 24.44 -15.46
C GLY A 148 33.51 23.67 -14.34
N PRO A 149 33.07 24.35 -13.27
CA PRO A 149 32.34 23.73 -12.17
C PRO A 149 30.86 23.67 -12.53
N PHE A 150 30.47 22.80 -13.45
CA PHE A 150 29.06 22.54 -13.71
C PHE A 150 28.89 21.13 -14.24
N THR A 151 27.88 20.42 -13.70
CA THR A 151 27.44 19.05 -14.02
C THR A 151 28.18 17.91 -13.28
N THR A 152 27.45 17.24 -12.36
CA THR A 152 27.54 15.80 -12.00
C THR A 152 26.69 15.44 -10.77
N ALA A 153 26.22 16.43 -9.98
CA ALA A 153 25.33 16.17 -8.84
C ALA A 153 23.87 15.86 -9.22
N ASP A 154 23.44 16.22 -10.44
CA ASP A 154 22.04 16.03 -10.88
C ASP A 154 21.81 14.67 -11.56
N GLU A 155 22.83 14.11 -12.21
CA GLU A 155 22.72 12.84 -12.93
C GLU A 155 22.60 11.63 -11.99
N THR A 156 23.24 11.69 -10.81
CA THR A 156 23.11 10.67 -9.77
C THR A 156 21.73 10.67 -9.08
N ARG A 157 20.97 11.77 -9.09
CA ARG A 157 19.59 11.80 -8.58
C ARG A 157 18.60 11.13 -9.52
N VAL A 158 18.80 11.26 -10.84
CA VAL A 158 17.90 10.67 -11.85
C VAL A 158 17.98 9.14 -11.84
N VAL A 159 19.19 8.57 -11.70
CA VAL A 159 19.36 7.11 -11.66
C VAL A 159 18.73 6.48 -10.40
N LYS A 160 18.77 7.18 -9.25
CA LYS A 160 18.20 6.68 -7.99
C LYS A 160 16.67 6.78 -7.90
N SER A 161 16.04 7.59 -8.74
CA SER A 161 14.59 7.71 -8.86
C SER A 161 13.98 6.57 -9.69
N MET A 162 14.65 6.14 -10.76
CA MET A 162 14.15 5.08 -11.64
C MET A 162 14.08 3.69 -10.96
N THR A 163 14.91 3.44 -9.95
CA THR A 163 14.90 2.16 -9.22
C THR A 163 13.66 1.98 -8.34
N LYS A 164 13.09 3.06 -7.79
CA LYS A 164 11.91 2.95 -6.89
C LYS A 164 10.63 2.58 -7.63
N VAL A 165 10.41 3.14 -8.81
CA VAL A 165 9.22 2.81 -9.64
C VAL A 165 9.32 1.39 -10.20
N GLY A 166 10.53 0.97 -10.62
CA GLY A 166 10.78 -0.40 -11.06
C GLY A 166 10.38 -1.42 -10.00
N ARG A 167 10.79 -1.17 -8.74
CA ARG A 167 10.45 -2.03 -7.61
C ARG A 167 8.96 -2.14 -7.33
N VAL A 168 8.22 -1.03 -7.35
CA VAL A 168 6.76 -1.05 -7.10
C VAL A 168 6.05 -1.86 -8.18
N ARG A 169 6.47 -1.69 -9.44
CA ARG A 169 5.99 -2.51 -10.55
C ARG A 169 6.34 -3.98 -10.35
N ASP A 170 7.56 -4.29 -9.91
CA ASP A 170 7.95 -5.68 -9.68
C ASP A 170 7.12 -6.33 -8.58
N VAL A 171 6.87 -5.63 -7.47
CA VAL A 171 5.97 -6.12 -6.41
C VAL A 171 4.54 -6.28 -6.95
N LEU A 172 3.99 -5.31 -7.68
CA LEU A 172 2.62 -5.41 -8.22
C LEU A 172 2.45 -6.51 -9.27
N CYS A 173 3.46 -6.76 -10.09
CA CYS A 173 3.38 -7.69 -11.21
C CYS A 173 3.82 -9.12 -10.85
N TYR A 174 4.78 -9.27 -9.94
CA TYR A 174 5.38 -10.58 -9.64
C TYR A 174 5.03 -11.11 -8.25
N ASP A 175 4.39 -10.32 -7.38
CA ASP A 175 3.99 -10.81 -6.07
C ASP A 175 2.69 -11.63 -6.17
N PRO A 176 2.73 -12.95 -5.88
CA PRO A 176 1.53 -13.78 -5.93
C PRO A 176 0.45 -13.34 -4.93
N MET A 177 0.82 -12.73 -3.80
CA MET A 177 -0.14 -12.25 -2.81
C MET A 177 -0.95 -11.07 -3.34
N VAL A 178 -0.32 -10.18 -4.12
CA VAL A 178 -1.01 -9.07 -4.78
C VAL A 178 -1.96 -9.59 -5.85
N ALA A 179 -1.56 -10.61 -6.63
CA ALA A 179 -2.43 -11.24 -7.62
C ALA A 179 -3.67 -11.87 -6.97
N VAL A 180 -3.50 -12.59 -5.86
CA VAL A 180 -4.62 -13.14 -5.08
C VAL A 180 -5.54 -12.03 -4.57
N TYR A 181 -4.97 -10.91 -4.11
CA TYR A 181 -5.76 -9.77 -3.66
C TYR A 181 -6.61 -9.15 -4.79
N ILE A 182 -6.08 -9.02 -6.00
CA ILE A 182 -6.84 -8.50 -7.15
C ILE A 182 -8.06 -9.39 -7.44
N ILE A 183 -7.89 -10.71 -7.38
CA ILE A 183 -8.99 -11.67 -7.56
C ILE A 183 -10.06 -11.47 -6.47
N ILE A 184 -9.63 -11.36 -5.21
CA ILE A 184 -10.54 -11.09 -4.07
C ILE A 184 -11.27 -9.75 -4.28
N GLY A 185 -10.59 -8.72 -4.77
CA GLY A 185 -11.16 -7.42 -5.09
C GLY A 185 -12.26 -7.49 -6.16
N ILE A 186 -12.06 -8.30 -7.21
CA ILE A 186 -13.09 -8.53 -8.24
C ILE A 186 -14.32 -9.22 -7.62
N PHE A 187 -14.10 -10.27 -6.82
CA PHE A 187 -15.19 -10.94 -6.10
C PHE A 187 -15.93 -9.99 -5.16
N TYR A 188 -15.21 -9.08 -4.49
CA TYR A 188 -15.79 -8.06 -3.64
C TYR A 188 -16.68 -7.08 -4.42
N ILE A 189 -16.27 -6.63 -5.61
CA ILE A 189 -17.10 -5.74 -6.46
C ILE A 189 -18.39 -6.45 -6.89
N ILE A 190 -18.30 -7.73 -7.28
CA ILE A 190 -19.47 -8.55 -7.62
C ILE A 190 -20.37 -8.70 -6.38
N TRP A 191 -19.78 -8.97 -5.21
CA TRP A 191 -20.50 -9.10 -3.95
C TRP A 191 -21.24 -7.82 -3.55
N GLN A 192 -20.60 -6.65 -3.72
CA GLN A 192 -21.23 -5.35 -3.49
C GLN A 192 -22.41 -5.12 -4.43
N SER A 193 -22.24 -5.48 -5.70
CA SER A 193 -23.32 -5.36 -6.71
C SER A 193 -24.52 -6.25 -6.36
N MET A 194 -24.29 -7.46 -5.83
CA MET A 194 -25.36 -8.33 -5.32
C MET A 194 -26.11 -7.73 -4.13
N GLY A 195 -25.48 -6.86 -3.34
CA GLY A 195 -26.10 -6.21 -2.19
C GLY A 195 -27.28 -5.31 -2.53
N PHE A 196 -27.29 -4.67 -3.72
CA PHE A 196 -28.45 -3.91 -4.19
C PHE A 196 -29.71 -4.78 -4.33
N SER A 197 -29.56 -6.01 -4.82
CA SER A 197 -30.68 -6.95 -4.91
C SER A 197 -31.19 -7.38 -3.54
N ARG A 198 -30.29 -7.46 -2.54
CA ARG A 198 -30.63 -7.84 -1.17
C ARG A 198 -31.29 -6.70 -0.38
N MET A 199 -31.02 -5.44 -0.72
CA MET A 199 -31.66 -4.28 -0.10
C MET A 199 -33.19 -4.33 -0.23
N ASN A 200 -33.71 -4.68 -1.40
CA ASN A 200 -35.16 -4.84 -1.62
C ASN A 200 -35.77 -5.98 -0.80
N GLN A 201 -35.01 -7.03 -0.49
CA GLN A 201 -35.48 -8.15 0.33
C GLN A 201 -35.48 -7.77 1.82
N ALA A 202 -34.49 -6.99 2.26
CA ALA A 202 -34.38 -6.52 3.64
C ALA A 202 -35.50 -5.54 4.03
N ALA A 203 -36.01 -4.74 3.08
CA ALA A 203 -37.14 -3.85 3.32
C ALA A 203 -38.41 -4.60 3.82
N GLY A 204 -38.57 -5.87 3.43
CA GLY A 204 -39.68 -6.71 3.88
C GLY A 204 -39.52 -7.30 5.29
N CYS A 205 -38.30 -7.29 5.84
CA CYS A 205 -37.99 -7.90 7.14
C CYS A 205 -38.29 -6.97 8.33
N GLY A 206 -38.43 -5.66 8.11
CA GLY A 206 -38.58 -4.68 9.19
C GLY A 206 -37.29 -4.49 10.01
N GLY A 207 -37.33 -3.70 11.09
CA GLY A 207 -36.22 -3.61 12.05
C GLY A 207 -35.03 -2.71 11.66
N GLY A 208 -35.13 -1.92 10.59
CA GLY A 208 -34.09 -0.94 10.22
C GLY A 208 -32.82 -1.54 9.60
N GLU A 209 -32.81 -2.84 9.28
CA GLU A 209 -31.65 -3.50 8.64
C GLU A 209 -31.34 -2.95 7.25
N GLU A 210 -32.35 -2.40 6.55
CA GLU A 210 -32.19 -1.67 5.29
C GLU A 210 -31.20 -0.51 5.42
N GLU A 211 -31.24 0.22 6.53
CA GLU A 211 -30.35 1.35 6.78
C GLU A 211 -28.91 0.87 6.97
N LEU A 212 -28.70 -0.24 7.69
CA LEU A 212 -27.38 -0.84 7.88
C LEU A 212 -26.79 -1.33 6.55
N ILE A 213 -27.60 -2.01 5.72
CA ILE A 213 -27.17 -2.47 4.39
C ILE A 213 -26.84 -1.27 3.49
N THR A 214 -27.69 -0.24 3.47
CA THR A 214 -27.48 0.96 2.63
C THR A 214 -26.21 1.70 3.03
N ARG A 215 -25.95 1.86 4.33
CA ARG A 215 -24.71 2.46 4.85
C ARG A 215 -23.49 1.59 4.55
N ALA A 216 -23.60 0.26 4.68
CA ALA A 216 -22.52 -0.66 4.32
C ALA A 216 -22.19 -0.62 2.82
N LEU A 217 -23.22 -0.58 1.96
CA LEU A 217 -23.08 -0.46 0.51
C LEU A 217 -22.41 0.86 0.12
N SER A 218 -22.86 1.98 0.69
CA SER A 218 -22.27 3.28 0.37
C SER A 218 -20.79 3.34 0.78
N CYS A 219 -20.44 2.82 1.96
CA CYS A 219 -19.04 2.66 2.36
C CYS A 219 -18.24 1.77 1.39
N GLY A 220 -18.82 0.65 0.94
CA GLY A 220 -18.17 -0.26 -0.01
C GLY A 220 -17.89 0.38 -1.38
N PHE A 221 -18.86 1.08 -1.97
CA PHE A 221 -18.66 1.79 -3.24
C PHE A 221 -17.72 3.00 -3.11
N LEU A 222 -17.79 3.71 -1.99
CA LEU A 222 -16.81 4.75 -1.67
C LEU A 222 -15.40 4.16 -1.55
N PHE A 223 -15.25 2.98 -0.93
CA PHE A 223 -13.96 2.32 -0.84
C PHE A 223 -13.44 1.89 -2.22
N ILE A 224 -14.30 1.34 -3.09
CA ILE A 224 -13.88 0.96 -4.44
C ILE A 224 -13.38 2.18 -5.23
N SER A 225 -14.13 3.28 -5.21
CA SER A 225 -13.81 4.50 -5.96
C SER A 225 -12.64 5.29 -5.37
N LEU A 226 -12.72 5.64 -4.07
CA LEU A 226 -11.68 6.38 -3.38
C LEU A 226 -10.43 5.53 -3.17
N GLY A 227 -10.56 4.23 -2.91
CA GLY A 227 -9.43 3.31 -2.74
C GLY A 227 -8.63 3.15 -4.03
N ALA A 228 -9.29 2.98 -5.18
CA ALA A 228 -8.60 2.94 -6.47
C ALA A 228 -7.92 4.28 -6.80
N THR A 229 -8.60 5.40 -6.55
CA THR A 229 -8.03 6.74 -6.76
C THR A 229 -6.84 6.98 -5.84
N ALA A 230 -6.98 6.65 -4.55
CA ALA A 230 -5.95 6.75 -3.53
C ALA A 230 -4.71 5.93 -3.91
N PHE A 231 -4.92 4.67 -4.30
CA PHE A 231 -3.87 3.78 -4.73
C PHE A 231 -3.15 4.32 -5.97
N GLY A 232 -3.90 4.78 -6.98
CA GLY A 232 -3.37 5.41 -8.18
C GLY A 232 -2.54 6.65 -7.88
N CYS A 233 -3.02 7.53 -6.99
CA CYS A 233 -2.29 8.70 -6.52
C CYS A 233 -1.00 8.30 -5.78
N SER A 234 -1.04 7.31 -4.89
CA SER A 234 0.14 6.81 -4.18
C SER A 234 1.20 6.26 -5.14
N VAL A 235 0.79 5.50 -6.17
CA VAL A 235 1.70 5.01 -7.22
C VAL A 235 2.26 6.15 -8.07
N CYS A 236 1.45 7.17 -8.37
CA CYS A 236 1.91 8.34 -9.13
C CYS A 236 2.90 9.21 -8.33
N CYS A 237 2.71 9.32 -7.00
CA CYS A 237 3.61 10.07 -6.12
C CYS A 237 4.97 9.38 -5.87
N LEU A 238 5.10 8.10 -6.22
CA LEU A 238 6.38 7.38 -6.17
C LEU A 238 7.31 7.73 -7.35
N ARG A 239 6.80 8.46 -8.35
CA ARG A 239 7.52 8.87 -9.56
C ARG A 239 8.22 10.21 -9.37
#